data_AF-A0A418M343-F1
#
_entry.id   AF-A0A418M343-F1
#
_cell.length_a   1.000
_cell.length_b   1.000
_cell.length_c   1.000
_cell.angle_alpha   90.00
_cell.angle_beta   90.00
_cell.angle_gamma   90.00
#
_symmetry.space_group_name_H-M   'P 1'
#
loop_
_entity.id
_entity.type
_entity.pdbx_description
1 polymer ?
#
loop_
_entity_poly.entity_id
_entity_poly.type
_entity_poly.pdbx_seq_one_letter_code
_entity_poly.pdbx_strand_id
1 'polypeptide(L)'
;MTIELYKTAAQEGADTVDSPVSNLPGKLPDEEPALDPDDLLGTFDSREEALVFLKNLLAAEQQVILDSRIVPFSQYTHIESLTVTVRDDDAAPQRRQYYLVTDEGY
;
A
#
# COMPACT_ATOMS: atom_id res chain seq x y z
N MET A 1 17.17 -4.17 11.03
CA MET A 1 15.76 -3.72 11.16
C MET A 1 15.01 -4.42 10.07
N THR A 2 13.94 -5.11 10.43
CA THR A 2 13.09 -5.81 9.48
C THR A 2 11.84 -4.98 9.20
N ILE A 3 11.36 -5.06 7.96
CA ILE A 3 10.18 -4.36 7.49
C ILE A 3 9.17 -5.42 7.08
N GLU A 4 8.01 -5.40 7.70
CA GLU A 4 6.90 -6.27 7.36
C GLU A 4 5.97 -5.57 6.38
N LEU A 5 5.63 -6.24 5.27
CA LEU A 5 4.69 -5.75 4.28
C LEU A 5 3.34 -6.41 4.49
N TYR A 6 2.32 -5.61 4.77
CA TYR A 6 0.95 -6.07 4.92
C TYR A 6 0.11 -5.62 3.73
N LYS A 7 -0.75 -6.51 3.23
CA LYS A 7 -1.86 -6.11 2.37
C LYS A 7 -2.86 -5.36 3.22
N THR A 8 -3.42 -4.26 2.72
CA THR A 8 -4.59 -3.72 3.40
C THR A 8 -5.78 -4.57 2.99
N ALA A 9 -6.72 -4.81 3.90
CA ALA A 9 -8.09 -5.06 3.47
C ALA A 9 -8.40 -3.97 2.44
N ALA A 10 -8.78 -4.38 1.22
CA ALA A 10 -9.14 -3.42 0.19
C ALA A 10 -10.08 -2.42 0.85
N GLN A 11 -9.74 -1.14 0.81
CA GLN A 11 -10.69 -0.13 1.23
C GLN A 11 -11.83 -0.21 0.21
N GLU A 12 -12.80 -1.10 0.46
CA GLU A 12 -14.14 -1.04 -0.10
C GLU A 12 -14.65 0.34 0.30
N GLY A 13 -14.44 1.32 -0.57
CA GLY A 13 -14.59 2.72 -0.20
C GLY A 13 -13.81 3.74 -1.03
N ALA A 14 -13.17 3.36 -2.13
CA ALA A 14 -13.20 4.24 -3.30
C ALA A 14 -14.45 3.86 -4.10
N ASP A 15 -15.62 4.18 -3.56
CA ASP A 15 -16.85 4.27 -4.34
C ASP A 15 -16.47 4.94 -5.66
N THR A 16 -16.86 4.31 -6.75
CA THR A 16 -17.03 4.92 -8.05
C THR A 16 -18.03 6.08 -7.89
N VAL A 17 -17.60 7.20 -7.33
CA VAL A 17 -18.29 8.47 -7.51
C VAL A 17 -17.96 8.93 -8.91
N ASP A 18 -18.81 8.53 -9.84
CA ASP A 18 -19.06 9.25 -11.08
C ASP A 18 -19.39 10.70 -10.70
N SER A 19 -18.37 11.56 -10.64
CA SER A 19 -18.53 13.00 -10.48
C SER A 19 -17.27 13.71 -10.97
N PRO A 20 -17.42 14.69 -11.89
CA PRO A 20 -16.28 15.37 -12.46
C PRO A 20 -15.70 16.33 -11.41
N VAL A 21 -14.39 16.23 -11.19
CA VAL A 21 -13.58 17.14 -10.37
C VAL A 21 -13.75 17.00 -8.85
N SER A 22 -12.84 16.27 -8.21
CA SER A 22 -12.31 16.64 -6.88
C SER A 22 -11.00 15.91 -6.56
N ASN A 23 -9.89 16.64 -6.61
CA ASN A 23 -8.63 16.30 -5.96
C ASN A 23 -8.80 16.38 -4.44
N LEU A 24 -9.54 15.46 -3.83
CA LEU A 24 -9.46 15.27 -2.38
C LEU A 24 -8.30 14.31 -2.12
N PRO A 25 -7.19 14.76 -1.48
CA PRO A 25 -6.18 13.84 -1.01
C PRO A 25 -6.87 12.90 -0.02
N GLY A 26 -6.85 11.60 -0.30
CA GLY A 26 -7.38 10.58 0.59
C GLY A 26 -6.85 10.84 1.98
N LYS A 27 -7.75 11.23 2.89
CA LYS A 27 -7.40 11.48 4.29
C LYS A 27 -6.95 10.14 4.84
N LEU A 28 -5.68 10.02 5.20
CA LEU A 28 -5.18 8.84 5.92
C LEU A 28 -6.10 8.66 7.15
N PRO A 29 -6.54 7.43 7.46
CA PRO A 29 -7.35 7.20 8.65
C PRO A 29 -6.63 7.75 9.88
N ASP A 30 -7.36 8.46 10.76
CA ASP A 30 -6.80 9.09 11.95
C ASP A 30 -6.38 8.05 13.03
N GLU A 31 -6.75 6.78 12.87
CA GLU A 31 -6.47 5.67 13.79
C GLU A 31 -5.52 4.64 13.16
N GLU A 32 -4.60 4.09 13.95
CA GLU A 32 -3.64 3.08 13.51
C GLU A 32 -4.35 1.87 12.86
N PRO A 33 -3.90 1.39 11.69
CA PRO A 33 -4.55 0.26 11.04
C PRO A 33 -4.43 -0.99 11.90
N ALA A 34 -5.54 -1.71 12.10
CA ALA A 34 -5.50 -3.05 12.64
C ALA A 34 -4.79 -3.97 11.63
N LEU A 35 -3.56 -4.36 11.93
CA LEU A 35 -2.76 -5.26 11.09
C LEU A 35 -3.13 -6.70 11.42
N ASP A 36 -3.59 -7.44 10.41
CA ASP A 36 -3.90 -8.86 10.56
C ASP A 36 -2.69 -9.71 10.13
N PRO A 37 -2.27 -10.73 10.91
CA PRO A 37 -1.18 -11.61 10.50
C PRO A 37 -1.49 -12.39 9.21
N ASP A 38 -2.76 -12.64 8.88
CA ASP A 38 -3.14 -13.24 7.59
C ASP A 38 -2.93 -12.28 6.40
N ASP A 39 -2.75 -10.99 6.68
CA ASP A 39 -2.44 -9.96 5.70
C ASP A 39 -0.93 -9.76 5.47
N LEU A 40 -0.07 -10.44 6.22
CA LEU A 40 1.37 -10.39 6.03
C LEU A 40 1.77 -11.03 4.69
N LEU A 41 2.31 -10.21 3.78
CA LEU A 41 2.85 -10.66 2.50
C LEU A 41 4.30 -11.15 2.63
N GLY A 42 5.05 -10.58 3.57
CA GLY A 42 6.44 -11.00 3.83
C GLY A 42 7.21 -10.00 4.68
N THR A 43 8.44 -10.39 5.01
CA THR A 43 9.38 -9.60 5.80
C THR A 43 10.63 -9.34 4.98
N PHE A 44 11.13 -8.10 5.03
CA PHE A 44 12.19 -7.58 4.17
C PHE A 44 13.23 -6.81 4.99
N ASP A 45 14.48 -6.77 4.52
CA ASP A 45 15.52 -5.98 5.18
C ASP A 45 15.45 -4.48 4.79
N SER A 46 14.76 -4.15 3.70
CA SER A 46 14.65 -2.78 3.18
C SER A 46 13.33 -2.50 2.46
N ARG A 47 12.95 -1.21 2.39
CA ARG A 47 11.77 -0.75 1.64
C ARG A 47 11.90 -1.05 0.15
N GLU A 48 13.11 -0.97 -0.38
CA GLU A 48 13.41 -1.27 -1.78
C GLU A 48 13.13 -2.73 -2.11
N GLU A 49 13.50 -3.66 -1.22
CA GLU A 49 13.19 -5.09 -1.40
C GLU A 49 11.69 -5.36 -1.34
N ALA A 50 10.97 -4.73 -0.39
CA ALA A 50 9.52 -4.83 -0.33
C ALA A 50 8.85 -4.33 -1.63
N LEU A 51 9.34 -3.23 -2.21
CA LEU A 51 8.86 -2.70 -3.50
C LEU A 51 9.19 -3.63 -4.68
N VAL A 52 10.39 -4.23 -4.71
CA VAL A 52 10.77 -5.20 -5.74
C VAL A 52 9.90 -6.44 -5.66
N PHE A 53 9.66 -6.97 -4.46
CA PHE A 53 8.73 -8.06 -4.24
C PHE A 53 7.33 -7.71 -4.75
N LEU A 54 6.81 -6.55 -4.36
CA LEU A 54 5.48 -6.09 -4.78
C LEU A 54 5.38 -5.94 -6.29
N LYS A 55 6.42 -5.41 -6.94
CA LYS A 55 6.49 -5.32 -8.40
C LYS A 55 6.43 -6.68 -9.07
N ASN A 56 7.15 -7.68 -8.54
CA ASN A 56 7.14 -9.04 -9.07
C ASN A 56 5.78 -9.73 -8.85
N LEU A 57 5.17 -9.52 -7.69
CA LEU A 57 3.84 -10.04 -7.36
C LEU A 57 2.80 -9.50 -8.35
N LEU A 58 2.76 -8.17 -8.54
CA LEU A 58 1.83 -7.53 -9.47
C LEU A 58 2.11 -7.90 -10.92
N ALA A 59 3.39 -8.03 -11.32
CA ALA A 59 3.74 -8.47 -12.66
C ALA A 59 3.26 -9.91 -12.93
N ALA A 60 3.26 -10.79 -11.93
CA ALA A 60 2.68 -12.13 -12.03
C ALA A 60 1.16 -12.10 -12.22
N GLU A 61 0.48 -11.06 -11.73
CA GLU A 61 -0.93 -10.76 -11.99
C GLU A 61 -1.16 -10.03 -13.33
N GLN A 62 -0.12 -9.83 -14.15
CA GLN A 62 -0.16 -9.02 -15.40
C GLN A 62 -0.43 -7.53 -15.15
N GLN A 63 -0.11 -7.04 -13.96
CA GLN A 63 -0.25 -5.65 -13.57
C GLN A 63 1.09 -4.93 -13.56
N VAL A 64 1.07 -3.66 -13.98
CA VAL A 64 2.26 -2.80 -14.00
C VAL A 64 2.10 -1.65 -13.02
N ILE A 65 3.07 -1.47 -12.12
CA ILE A 65 3.15 -0.28 -11.26
C ILE A 65 3.53 0.93 -12.12
N LEU A 66 2.67 1.93 -12.15
CA LEU A 66 2.88 3.22 -12.83
C LEU A 66 3.52 4.26 -11.90
N ASP A 67 3.09 4.26 -10.63
CA ASP A 67 3.54 5.20 -9.60
C ASP A 67 3.50 4.50 -8.24
N SER A 68 4.42 4.88 -7.35
CA SER A 68 4.47 4.39 -5.98
C SER A 68 4.81 5.52 -5.02
N ARG A 69 4.05 5.64 -3.94
CA ARG A 69 4.26 6.66 -2.92
C ARG A 69 4.25 6.03 -1.54
N ILE A 70 5.29 6.32 -0.78
CA ILE A 70 5.40 5.93 0.63
C ILE A 70 5.22 7.19 1.48
N VAL A 71 4.33 7.11 2.47
CA VAL A 71 4.12 8.18 3.45
C VAL A 71 4.08 7.57 4.85
N PRO A 72 4.69 8.20 5.86
CA PRO A 72 4.50 7.77 7.24
C PRO A 72 3.01 7.85 7.60
N PHE A 73 2.49 6.82 8.27
CA PHE A 73 1.10 6.80 8.72
C PHE A 73 0.87 7.86 9.80
N SER A 74 1.78 7.90 10.78
CA SER A 74 1.84 8.90 11.82
C SER A 74 3.31 9.11 12.21
N GLN A 75 3.63 10.28 12.77
CA GLN A 75 4.96 10.54 13.33
C GLN A 75 5.24 9.74 14.63
N TYR A 76 4.21 9.10 15.19
CA TYR A 76 4.28 8.36 16.45
C TYR A 76 4.22 6.84 16.26
N THR A 77 4.17 6.37 15.02
CA THR A 77 4.07 4.94 14.70
C THR A 77 5.20 4.55 13.74
N HIS A 78 5.65 3.29 13.81
CA HIS A 78 6.65 2.75 12.89
C HIS A 78 6.01 2.20 11.60
N ILE A 79 4.81 2.71 11.27
CA ILE A 79 3.99 2.27 10.16
C ILE A 79 4.05 3.31 9.05
N GLU A 80 4.29 2.85 7.83
CA GLU A 80 4.24 3.65 6.61
C GLU A 80 3.16 3.09 5.67
N SER A 81 2.41 3.98 5.05
CA SER A 81 1.46 3.66 4.00
C SER A 81 2.16 3.70 2.65
N LEU A 82 2.19 2.57 1.95
CA LEU A 82 2.63 2.43 0.58
C LEU A 82 1.40 2.40 -0.34
N THR A 83 1.22 3.44 -1.14
CA THR A 83 0.20 3.48 -2.19
C THR A 83 0.87 3.25 -3.54
N VAL A 84 0.39 2.27 -4.31
CA VAL A 84 0.83 2.02 -5.67
C VAL A 84 -0.33 2.22 -6.64
N THR A 85 -0.06 2.91 -7.74
CA THR A 85 -0.98 2.98 -8.87
C THR A 85 -0.59 1.90 -9.86
N VAL A 86 -1.48 0.95 -10.11
CA VAL A 86 -1.28 -0.17 -11.03
C VAL A 86 -2.18 -0.03 -12.24
N ARG A 87 -1.76 -0.53 -13.39
CA ARG A 87 -2.59 -0.69 -14.57
C ARG A 87 -2.54 -2.15 -15.03
N ASP A 88 -3.73 -2.67 -15.31
CA ASP A 88 -3.93 -3.92 -16.02
C ASP A 88 -4.06 -3.63 -17.54
N ASP A 89 -3.79 -4.61 -18.39
CA ASP A 89 -3.57 -4.44 -19.85
C ASP A 89 -4.71 -3.68 -20.55
N ASP A 90 -5.95 -3.79 -20.05
CA ASP A 90 -7.14 -3.14 -20.62
C ASP A 90 -7.96 -2.30 -19.61
N ALA A 91 -7.48 -2.13 -18.37
CA ALA A 91 -8.24 -1.45 -17.32
C ALA A 91 -7.77 -0.02 -17.04
N ALA A 92 -8.68 0.78 -16.47
CA ALA A 92 -8.32 2.05 -15.87
C ALA A 92 -7.29 1.82 -14.73
N PRO A 93 -6.34 2.74 -14.53
CA PRO A 93 -5.40 2.63 -13.42
C PRO A 93 -6.12 2.53 -12.07
N GLN A 94 -5.73 1.55 -11.26
CA GLN A 94 -6.26 1.33 -9.93
C GLN A 94 -5.21 1.68 -8.89
N ARG A 95 -5.63 2.21 -7.73
CA ARG A 95 -4.74 2.39 -6.58
C ARG A 95 -4.88 1.20 -5.65
N ARG A 96 -3.75 0.61 -5.27
CA ARG A 96 -3.65 -0.37 -4.20
C ARG A 96 -2.86 0.24 -3.06
N GLN A 97 -3.23 -0.10 -1.83
CA GLN A 97 -2.54 0.34 -0.63
C GLN A 97 -1.93 -0.88 0.06
N TYR A 98 -0.82 -0.65 0.73
CA TYR A 98 -0.08 -1.60 1.55
C TYR A 98 0.46 -0.87 2.78
N TYR A 99 0.77 -1.60 3.84
CA TYR A 99 1.47 -1.05 5.00
C TYR A 99 2.86 -1.66 5.11
N LEU A 100 3.84 -0.81 5.42
CA LEU A 100 5.20 -1.19 5.77
C LEU A 100 5.38 -0.92 7.25
N VAL A 101 5.69 -1.95 8.04
CA VAL A 101 5.86 -1.84 9.48
C VAL A 101 7.31 -2.13 9.81
N THR A 102 7.99 -1.17 10.41
CA THR A 102 9.38 -1.39 10.83
C THR A 102 9.37 -1.98 12.23
N ASP A 103 9.90 -3.20 12.38
CA ASP A 103 10.18 -3.78 13.69
C ASP A 103 11.47 -3.14 14.23
N GLU A 104 11.29 -2.08 15.02
CA GLU A 104 12.31 -1.64 15.97
C GLU A 104 11.98 -2.35 17.29
N GLY A 105 12.59 -3.52 17.50
CA GLY A 105 12.40 -4.33 18.71
C GLY A 105 12.44 -3.49 19.99
N TYR A 106 11.37 -3.61 20.79
CA TYR A 106 11.22 -3.00 22.11
C TYR A 106 12.25 -3.52 23.13
#